data_AF-A0A2V7RCK0-F1
#
_entry.id   AF-A0A2V7RCK0-F1
#
_cell.length_a   1.000
_cell.length_b   1.000
_cell.length_c   1.000
_cell.angle_alpha   90.00
_cell.angle_beta   90.00
_cell.angle_gamma   90.00
#
_symmetry.space_group_name_H-M   'P 1'
#
loop_
_entity.id
_entity.type
_entity.pdbx_description
1 polymer ?
#
loop_
_entity_poly.entity_id
_entity_poly.type
_entity_poly.pdbx_seq_one_letter_code
_entity_poly.pdbx_strand_id
1 'polypeptide(L)'
;MLDDNVQAAAAFLDAYEATGKTHWHGRAIEVMGYCLKSHIDEAGGYFDIATTNGAAYLATRAKPVQDAPTPSPNGVAALVLARLWAMTSHPEWRSQLDRQLGAFAGSARELALYGSTLLRAIDWAVHPVTRIEVVGPHGDGPACAMHLLALQTYRPRKAVVRELVDAPPDALVCIGSSCAPPVATPEKLAELLEA
;
A
#
# COMPACT_ATOMS: atom_id res chain seq x y z
N MET A 1 13.83 12.09 -6.59
CA MET A 1 14.14 10.86 -7.38
C MET A 1 12.97 9.88 -7.21
N LEU A 2 12.94 8.74 -7.91
CA LEU A 2 11.86 7.74 -7.70
C LEU A 2 11.81 7.30 -6.22
N ASP A 3 12.96 7.01 -5.64
CA ASP A 3 13.08 6.50 -4.27
C ASP A 3 12.41 7.43 -3.25
N ASP A 4 12.76 8.72 -3.25
CA ASP A 4 12.14 9.72 -2.37
C ASP A 4 10.61 9.72 -2.48
N ASN A 5 10.09 9.64 -3.72
CA ASN A 5 8.65 9.67 -3.97
C ASN A 5 7.96 8.42 -3.41
N VAL A 6 8.45 7.22 -3.73
CA VAL A 6 7.76 5.98 -3.34
C VAL A 6 7.87 5.73 -1.83
N GLN A 7 8.99 6.11 -1.20
CA GLN A 7 9.14 6.06 0.25
C GLN A 7 8.22 7.07 0.94
N ALA A 8 8.08 8.29 0.40
CA ALA A 8 7.12 9.25 0.91
C ALA A 8 5.67 8.75 0.77
N ALA A 9 5.33 8.15 -0.38
CA ALA A 9 4.00 7.57 -0.59
C ALA A 9 3.71 6.43 0.41
N ALA A 10 4.69 5.56 0.69
CA ALA A 10 4.56 4.53 1.72
C ALA A 10 4.33 5.13 3.11
N ALA A 11 5.11 6.15 3.49
CA ALA A 11 4.95 6.85 4.76
C ALA A 11 3.61 7.58 4.88
N PHE A 12 3.09 8.14 3.79
CA PHE A 12 1.76 8.75 3.77
C PHE A 12 0.66 7.71 3.97
N LEU A 13 0.78 6.51 3.40
CA LEU A 13 -0.17 5.44 3.71
C LEU A 13 -0.09 5.01 5.17
N ASP A 14 1.11 4.89 5.75
CA ASP A 14 1.27 4.59 7.18
C ASP A 14 0.63 5.68 8.07
N ALA A 15 0.84 6.95 7.73
CA ALA A 15 0.22 8.08 8.42
C ALA A 15 -1.31 8.08 8.26
N TYR A 16 -1.83 7.67 7.10
CA TYR A 16 -3.25 7.52 6.87
C TYR A 16 -3.84 6.43 7.77
N GLU A 17 -3.26 5.23 7.77
CA GLU A 17 -3.70 4.13 8.62
C GLU A 17 -3.62 4.50 10.11
N ALA A 18 -2.56 5.20 10.53
CA ALA A 18 -2.36 5.56 11.93
C ALA A 18 -3.33 6.65 12.42
N THR A 19 -3.78 7.56 11.54
CA THR A 19 -4.52 8.77 11.95
C THR A 19 -5.94 8.86 11.43
N GLY A 20 -6.30 8.11 10.39
CA GLY A 20 -7.57 8.25 9.66
C GLY A 20 -7.72 9.55 8.89
N LYS A 21 -6.70 10.41 8.84
CA LYS A 21 -6.79 11.69 8.13
C LYS A 21 -6.61 11.49 6.63
N THR A 22 -7.68 11.69 5.88
CA THR A 22 -7.76 11.44 4.43
C THR A 22 -6.76 12.23 3.59
N HIS A 23 -6.26 13.38 4.06
CA HIS A 23 -5.23 14.14 3.34
C HIS A 23 -3.95 13.34 3.10
N TRP A 24 -3.56 12.44 4.01
CA TRP A 24 -2.38 11.58 3.81
C TRP A 24 -2.60 10.57 2.70
N HIS A 25 -3.78 9.94 2.66
CA HIS A 25 -4.16 9.06 1.57
C HIS A 25 -4.17 9.80 0.21
N GLY A 26 -4.71 11.03 0.20
CA GLY A 26 -4.65 11.92 -0.96
C GLY A 26 -3.22 12.19 -1.44
N ARG A 27 -2.29 12.49 -0.51
CA ARG A 27 -0.87 12.69 -0.85
C ARG A 27 -0.22 11.44 -1.45
N ALA A 28 -0.52 10.25 -0.92
CA ALA A 28 -0.01 9.01 -1.49
C ALA A 28 -0.48 8.81 -2.95
N ILE A 29 -1.77 9.09 -3.22
CA ILE A 29 -2.33 9.05 -4.57
C ILE A 29 -1.66 10.07 -5.49
N GLU A 30 -1.50 11.33 -5.05
CA GLU A 30 -0.83 12.39 -5.83
C GLU A 30 0.60 11.99 -6.22
N VAL A 31 1.38 11.48 -5.26
CA VAL A 31 2.77 11.08 -5.48
C VAL A 31 2.86 9.87 -6.41
N MET A 32 2.00 8.87 -6.24
CA MET A 32 1.97 7.72 -7.16
C MET A 32 1.49 8.11 -8.56
N GLY A 33 0.55 9.06 -8.68
CA GLY A 33 0.15 9.64 -9.95
C GLY A 33 1.32 10.36 -10.66
N TYR A 34 2.13 11.10 -9.91
CA TYR A 34 3.38 11.67 -10.44
C TYR A 34 4.36 10.59 -10.91
N CYS A 35 4.58 9.53 -10.13
CA CYS A 35 5.45 8.42 -10.51
C CYS A 35 4.97 7.72 -11.79
N LEU A 36 3.67 7.49 -11.92
CA LEU A 36 3.05 6.94 -13.14
C LEU A 36 3.23 7.84 -14.36
N LYS A 37 3.29 9.16 -14.19
CA LYS A 37 3.49 10.10 -15.30
C LYS A 37 4.96 10.27 -15.68
N SER A 38 5.85 10.35 -14.69
CA SER A 38 7.22 10.81 -14.86
C SER A 38 8.27 9.71 -14.80
N HIS A 39 7.97 8.57 -14.19
CA HIS A 39 8.95 7.51 -13.96
C HIS A 39 8.60 6.19 -14.65
N ILE A 40 7.36 5.98 -15.10
CA ILE A 40 6.94 4.71 -15.70
C ILE A 40 7.74 4.37 -16.97
N ASP A 41 7.97 3.08 -17.18
CA ASP A 41 8.33 2.54 -18.49
C ASP A 41 7.12 1.84 -19.12
N GLU A 42 6.97 1.94 -20.44
CA GLU A 42 5.92 1.27 -21.20
C GLU A 42 5.92 -0.25 -21.00
N ALA A 43 7.11 -0.83 -20.82
CA ALA A 43 7.28 -2.25 -20.50
C ALA A 43 6.95 -2.62 -19.03
N GLY A 44 6.52 -1.66 -18.21
CA GLY A 44 6.34 -1.81 -16.76
C GLY A 44 7.61 -1.51 -15.97
N GLY A 45 7.49 -1.33 -14.66
CA GLY A 45 8.59 -0.80 -13.85
C GLY A 45 8.64 0.72 -13.86
N TYR A 46 9.41 1.26 -12.92
CA TYR A 46 9.71 2.68 -12.82
C TYR A 46 11.22 2.89 -12.92
N PHE A 47 11.60 3.89 -13.70
CA PHE A 47 12.94 4.42 -13.75
C PHE A 47 13.25 5.27 -12.50
N ASP A 48 14.48 5.20 -12.02
CA ASP A 48 14.98 5.97 -10.88
C ASP A 48 14.93 7.50 -11.10
N ILE A 49 15.16 7.93 -12.34
CA ILE A 49 15.15 9.34 -12.76
C ILE A 49 13.92 9.62 -13.62
N ALA A 50 13.28 10.76 -13.34
CA ALA A 50 12.12 11.23 -14.08
C ALA A 50 12.48 11.51 -15.55
N THR A 51 11.54 11.29 -16.46
CA THR A 51 11.69 11.69 -17.86
C THR A 51 11.90 13.21 -17.93
N THR A 52 13.01 13.65 -18.52
CA THR A 52 13.31 15.07 -18.76
C THR A 52 13.26 15.37 -20.26
N ASN A 53 12.91 16.60 -20.64
CA ASN A 53 12.88 17.05 -22.04
C ASN A 53 14.28 17.41 -22.59
N GLY A 54 15.37 16.99 -21.94
CA GLY A 54 16.73 17.42 -22.27
C GLY A 54 17.73 16.27 -22.28
N ALA A 55 18.69 16.33 -23.21
CA ALA A 55 19.76 15.35 -23.35
C ALA A 55 20.79 15.50 -22.21
N ALA A 56 20.51 14.91 -21.05
CA ALA A 56 21.54 14.69 -20.06
C ALA A 56 22.46 13.55 -20.55
N TYR A 57 23.62 13.93 -21.10
CA TYR A 57 24.64 13.07 -21.74
C TYR A 57 25.16 11.89 -20.89
N LEU A 58 24.77 11.79 -19.61
CA LEU A 58 25.25 10.77 -18.65
C LEU A 58 24.12 10.06 -17.86
N ALA A 59 22.84 10.33 -18.14
CA ALA A 59 21.74 9.81 -17.32
C ALA A 59 21.16 8.51 -17.91
N THR A 60 21.93 7.41 -17.88
CA THR A 60 21.33 6.08 -18.13
C THR A 60 20.35 5.80 -16.98
N ARG A 61 19.05 5.83 -17.28
CA ARG A 61 18.00 5.57 -16.30
C ARG A 61 18.02 4.09 -15.92
N ALA A 62 18.06 3.80 -14.63
CA ALA A 62 18.01 2.44 -14.11
C ALA A 62 16.60 2.11 -13.63
N LYS A 63 16.25 0.81 -13.59
CA LYS A 63 15.05 0.31 -12.91
C LYS A 63 15.43 -0.49 -11.66
N PRO A 64 15.84 0.17 -10.58
CA PRO A 64 16.32 -0.51 -9.38
C PRO A 64 15.19 -1.30 -8.72
N VAL A 65 15.35 -2.62 -8.70
CA VAL A 65 14.44 -3.60 -8.05
C VAL A 65 15.17 -4.45 -7.00
N GLN A 66 16.50 -4.38 -6.98
CA GLN A 66 17.33 -5.05 -5.99
C GLN A 66 17.39 -4.20 -4.71
N ASP A 67 17.06 -4.81 -3.57
CA ASP A 67 17.22 -4.22 -2.25
C ASP A 67 18.72 -4.10 -1.92
N ALA A 68 19.19 -2.90 -1.56
CA ALA A 68 20.62 -2.67 -1.29
C ALA A 68 20.91 -1.31 -0.59
N PRO A 69 21.11 -1.27 0.74
CA PRO A 69 20.58 -2.15 1.79
C PRO A 69 19.13 -1.81 2.15
N THR A 70 18.61 -0.70 1.64
CA THR A 70 17.21 -0.26 1.80
C THR A 70 16.30 -1.00 0.82
N PRO A 71 14.98 -1.04 1.10
CA PRO A 71 13.99 -1.53 0.16
C PRO A 71 14.11 -0.83 -1.21
N SER A 72 14.12 -1.60 -2.28
CA SER A 72 14.20 -1.08 -3.64
C SER A 72 12.98 -0.22 -3.98
N PRO A 73 13.15 0.88 -4.74
CA PRO A 73 12.04 1.77 -5.03
C PRO A 73 10.98 1.11 -5.91
N ASN A 74 11.34 0.17 -6.80
CA ASN A 74 10.35 -0.59 -7.56
C ASN A 74 9.57 -1.60 -6.69
N GLY A 75 10.21 -2.18 -5.66
CA GLY A 75 9.52 -3.02 -4.69
C GLY A 75 8.58 -2.22 -3.79
N VAL A 76 9.03 -1.05 -3.31
CA VAL A 76 8.20 -0.15 -2.51
C VAL A 76 7.03 0.39 -3.32
N ALA A 77 7.25 0.81 -4.58
CA ALA A 77 6.17 1.22 -5.47
C ALA A 77 5.10 0.13 -5.61
N ALA A 78 5.51 -1.12 -5.80
CA ALA A 78 4.58 -2.25 -5.89
C ALA A 78 3.76 -2.44 -4.59
N LEU A 79 4.39 -2.33 -3.41
CA LEU A 79 3.68 -2.39 -2.13
C LEU A 79 2.69 -1.23 -1.95
N VAL A 80 3.06 -0.02 -2.36
CA VAL A 80 2.17 1.15 -2.32
C VAL A 80 0.96 0.94 -3.24
N LEU A 81 1.17 0.47 -4.48
CA LEU A 81 0.09 0.14 -5.41
C LEU A 81 -0.86 -0.92 -4.83
N ALA A 82 -0.32 -1.96 -4.19
CA ALA A 82 -1.11 -3.01 -3.55
C ALA A 82 -1.97 -2.48 -2.40
N ARG A 83 -1.41 -1.60 -1.55
CA ARG A 83 -2.14 -0.95 -0.46
C ARG A 83 -3.20 0.03 -0.97
N LEU A 84 -2.89 0.83 -1.99
CA LEU A 84 -3.88 1.71 -2.63
C LEU A 84 -5.03 0.91 -3.24
N TRP A 85 -4.76 -0.19 -3.92
CA TRP A 85 -5.79 -1.11 -4.38
C TRP A 85 -6.66 -1.62 -3.22
N ALA A 86 -6.03 -2.11 -2.15
CA ALA A 86 -6.75 -2.62 -0.98
C ALA A 86 -7.69 -1.57 -0.37
N MET A 87 -7.20 -0.35 -0.18
CA MET A 87 -7.92 0.74 0.50
C MET A 87 -9.01 1.37 -0.37
N THR A 88 -8.82 1.44 -1.70
CA THR A 88 -9.73 2.18 -2.60
C THR A 88 -10.62 1.30 -3.45
N SER A 89 -10.24 0.03 -3.64
CA SER A 89 -10.85 -0.87 -4.64
C SER A 89 -10.85 -0.28 -6.07
N HIS A 90 -9.98 0.69 -6.37
CA HIS A 90 -9.91 1.31 -7.69
C HIS A 90 -9.04 0.46 -8.65
N PRO A 91 -9.61 -0.08 -9.74
CA PRO A 91 -8.99 -1.13 -10.55
C PRO A 91 -7.69 -0.70 -11.26
N GLU A 92 -7.49 0.60 -11.41
CA GLU A 92 -6.25 1.15 -11.94
C GLU A 92 -5.04 0.73 -11.10
N TRP A 93 -5.11 0.83 -9.77
CA TRP A 93 -3.99 0.47 -8.89
C TRP A 93 -3.63 -1.00 -9.00
N ARG A 94 -4.64 -1.87 -9.13
CA ARG A 94 -4.42 -3.30 -9.38
C ARG A 94 -3.73 -3.53 -10.72
N SER A 95 -4.21 -2.87 -11.77
CA SER A 95 -3.65 -3.00 -13.11
C SER A 95 -2.19 -2.52 -13.17
N GLN A 96 -1.87 -1.44 -12.47
CA GLN A 96 -0.49 -0.95 -12.34
C GLN A 96 0.39 -1.90 -11.54
N LEU A 97 -0.12 -2.48 -10.44
CA LEU A 97 0.59 -3.50 -9.69
C LEU A 97 0.93 -4.71 -10.56
N ASP A 98 -0.03 -5.22 -11.32
CA ASP A 98 0.18 -6.38 -12.19
C ASP A 98 1.24 -6.09 -13.28
N ARG A 99 1.22 -4.89 -13.88
CA ARG A 99 2.28 -4.44 -14.81
C ARG A 99 3.64 -4.35 -14.13
N GLN A 100 3.68 -3.79 -12.92
CA GLN A 100 4.90 -3.63 -12.14
C GLN A 100 5.54 -4.98 -11.83
N LEU A 101 4.75 -5.96 -11.37
CA LEU A 101 5.22 -7.31 -11.08
C LEU A 101 5.64 -8.06 -12.36
N GLY A 102 4.88 -7.90 -13.45
CA GLY A 102 5.20 -8.49 -14.75
C GLY A 102 6.57 -8.05 -15.28
N ALA A 103 6.93 -6.78 -15.09
CA ALA A 103 8.22 -6.23 -15.53
C ALA A 103 9.45 -6.92 -14.91
N PHE A 104 9.30 -7.50 -13.71
CA PHE A 104 10.40 -8.14 -12.98
C PHE A 104 10.23 -9.65 -12.82
N ALA A 105 9.16 -10.24 -13.37
CA ALA A 105 8.87 -11.67 -13.23
C ALA A 105 10.01 -12.57 -13.72
N GLY A 106 10.70 -12.17 -14.80
CA GLY A 106 11.83 -12.90 -15.36
C GLY A 106 13.09 -12.90 -14.47
N SER A 107 13.32 -11.82 -13.73
CA SER A 107 14.51 -11.63 -12.89
C SER A 107 14.26 -11.94 -11.41
N ALA A 108 13.00 -12.15 -10.99
CA ALA A 108 12.64 -12.34 -9.59
C ALA A 108 13.39 -13.50 -8.92
N ARG A 109 13.64 -14.60 -9.66
CA ARG A 109 14.40 -15.76 -9.14
C ARG A 109 15.87 -15.46 -8.90
N GLU A 110 16.45 -14.57 -9.69
CA GLU A 110 17.89 -14.24 -9.64
C GLU A 110 18.22 -13.29 -8.47
N LEU A 111 17.24 -12.48 -8.05
CA LEU A 111 17.41 -11.54 -6.95
C LEU A 111 17.59 -12.23 -5.58
N ALA A 112 17.10 -13.46 -5.43
CA ALA A 112 17.14 -14.23 -4.18
C ALA A 112 16.74 -13.36 -2.96
N LEU A 113 17.60 -13.27 -1.93
CA LEU A 113 17.34 -12.46 -0.73
C LEU A 113 17.28 -10.95 -1.01
N TYR A 114 17.89 -10.48 -2.09
CA TYR A 114 17.87 -9.07 -2.49
C TYR A 114 16.57 -8.67 -3.20
N GLY A 115 15.65 -9.62 -3.42
CA GLY A 115 14.31 -9.36 -3.97
C GLY A 115 13.21 -9.30 -2.91
N SER A 116 13.56 -9.20 -1.62
CA SER A 116 12.62 -9.36 -0.50
C SER A 116 11.43 -8.39 -0.57
N THR A 117 11.67 -7.12 -0.91
CA THR A 117 10.60 -6.13 -1.06
C THR A 117 9.66 -6.46 -2.21
N LEU A 118 10.21 -6.88 -3.36
CA LEU A 118 9.41 -7.34 -4.50
C LEU A 118 8.60 -8.59 -4.15
N LEU A 119 9.19 -9.56 -3.46
CA LEU A 119 8.51 -10.79 -3.03
C LEU A 119 7.34 -10.49 -2.07
N ARG A 120 7.48 -9.49 -1.19
CA ARG A 120 6.36 -9.01 -0.37
C ARG A 120 5.24 -8.43 -1.25
N ALA A 121 5.56 -7.68 -2.30
CA ALA A 121 4.54 -7.17 -3.22
C ALA A 121 3.85 -8.29 -4.02
N ILE A 122 4.59 -9.32 -4.42
CA ILE A 122 4.04 -10.52 -5.05
C ILE A 122 3.08 -11.23 -4.09
N ASP A 123 3.47 -11.40 -2.82
CA ASP A 123 2.62 -11.98 -1.79
C ASP A 123 1.29 -11.22 -1.63
N TRP A 124 1.34 -9.88 -1.62
CA TRP A 124 0.13 -9.04 -1.65
C TRP A 124 -0.73 -9.24 -2.90
N ALA A 125 -0.13 -9.51 -4.05
CA ALA A 125 -0.85 -9.63 -5.32
C ALA A 125 -1.53 -10.99 -5.52
N VAL A 126 -1.00 -12.06 -4.93
CA VAL A 126 -1.46 -13.45 -5.17
C VAL A 126 -2.22 -14.07 -4.01
N HIS A 127 -2.15 -13.48 -2.80
CA HIS A 127 -2.89 -13.95 -1.63
C HIS A 127 -3.97 -12.94 -1.20
N PRO A 128 -5.02 -13.40 -0.48
CA PRO A 128 -6.04 -12.51 0.05
C PRO A 128 -5.46 -11.41 0.96
N VAL A 129 -5.95 -10.19 0.75
CA VAL A 129 -5.68 -9.01 1.58
C VAL A 129 -6.71 -8.96 2.71
N THR A 130 -6.26 -8.63 3.91
CA THR A 130 -7.14 -8.36 5.06
C THR A 130 -7.39 -6.85 5.14
N ARG A 131 -8.60 -6.41 4.86
CA ARG A 131 -9.00 -5.01 5.01
C ARG A 131 -9.86 -4.84 6.25
N ILE A 132 -9.48 -3.91 7.12
CA ILE A 132 -10.22 -3.58 8.32
C ILE A 132 -10.67 -2.13 8.20
N GLU A 133 -11.97 -1.91 8.11
CA GLU A 133 -12.57 -0.59 8.07
C GLU A 133 -13.14 -0.27 9.45
N VAL A 134 -12.84 0.92 9.98
CA VAL A 134 -13.35 1.38 11.28
C VAL A 134 -13.99 2.75 11.10
N VAL A 135 -15.27 2.85 11.41
CA VAL A 135 -16.11 4.05 11.31
C VAL A 135 -16.46 4.52 12.72
N GLY A 136 -16.58 5.84 12.89
CA GLY A 136 -17.04 6.44 14.15
C GLY A 136 -16.30 7.73 14.51
N PRO A 137 -16.63 8.37 15.64
CA PRO A 137 -16.17 9.70 15.98
C PRO A 137 -14.68 9.73 16.35
N HIS A 138 -14.12 10.93 16.34
CA HIS A 138 -12.80 11.19 16.90
C HIS A 138 -12.84 11.22 18.44
N GLY A 139 -11.68 11.07 19.09
CA GLY A 139 -11.56 11.05 20.55
C GLY A 139 -11.66 9.66 21.15
N ASP A 140 -11.60 9.60 22.48
CA ASP A 140 -11.66 8.33 23.22
C ASP A 140 -13.03 7.66 23.06
N GLY A 141 -13.03 6.33 22.96
CA GLY A 141 -14.25 5.54 22.83
C GLY A 141 -14.07 4.27 22.00
N PRO A 142 -15.17 3.53 21.74
CA PRO A 142 -15.10 2.23 21.06
C PRO A 142 -14.48 2.29 19.66
N ALA A 143 -14.74 3.34 18.88
CA ALA A 143 -14.14 3.51 17.55
C ALA A 143 -12.62 3.70 17.61
N CYS A 144 -12.12 4.47 18.58
CA CYS A 144 -10.68 4.63 18.81
C CYS A 144 -10.03 3.32 19.28
N ALA A 145 -10.67 2.61 20.22
CA ALA A 145 -10.20 1.32 20.69
C ALA A 145 -10.16 0.26 19.57
N MET A 146 -11.20 0.19 18.72
CA MET A 146 -11.23 -0.69 17.55
C MET A 146 -10.15 -0.34 16.53
N HIS A 147 -9.91 0.95 16.29
CA HIS A 147 -8.84 1.41 15.40
C HIS A 147 -7.45 1.02 15.92
N LEU A 148 -7.18 1.23 17.21
CA LEU A 148 -5.93 0.82 17.85
C LEU A 148 -5.74 -0.70 17.80
N LEU A 149 -6.80 -1.47 18.09
CA LEU A 149 -6.78 -2.92 17.98
C LEU A 149 -6.46 -3.38 16.56
N ALA A 150 -7.14 -2.79 15.56
CA ALA A 150 -6.89 -3.07 14.15
C ALA A 150 -5.43 -2.79 13.75
N LEU A 151 -4.80 -1.75 14.29
CA LEU A 151 -3.39 -1.44 14.05
C LEU A 151 -2.43 -2.42 14.75
N GLN A 152 -2.70 -2.76 16.01
CA GLN A 152 -1.82 -3.59 16.85
C GLN A 152 -1.85 -5.08 16.49
N THR A 153 -3.00 -5.60 16.04
CA THR A 153 -3.12 -7.03 15.72
C THR A 153 -2.43 -7.35 14.39
N TYR A 154 -1.35 -8.14 14.43
CA TYR A 154 -0.64 -8.51 13.22
C TYR A 154 -1.47 -9.46 12.34
N ARG A 155 -1.65 -9.10 11.07
CA ARG A 155 -2.13 -9.98 10.00
C ARG A 155 -1.28 -9.73 8.75
N PRO A 156 -0.90 -10.77 7.98
CA PRO A 156 -0.27 -10.58 6.69
C PRO A 156 -1.18 -9.79 5.76
N ARG A 157 -0.60 -8.89 4.95
CA ARG A 157 -1.34 -8.09 3.94
C ARG A 157 -2.55 -7.36 4.53
N LYS A 158 -2.35 -6.74 5.69
CA LYS A 158 -3.37 -5.96 6.39
C LYS A 158 -3.38 -4.53 5.88
N ALA A 159 -4.57 -3.99 5.59
CA ALA A 159 -4.81 -2.58 5.35
C ALA A 159 -5.91 -2.09 6.30
N VAL A 160 -5.66 -0.98 7.00
CA VAL A 160 -6.60 -0.38 7.97
C VAL A 160 -7.12 0.94 7.43
N VAL A 161 -8.43 1.06 7.31
CA VAL A 161 -9.12 2.26 6.86
C VAL A 161 -9.88 2.84 8.04
N ARG A 162 -9.63 4.11 8.36
CA ARG A 162 -10.33 4.81 9.45
C ARG A 162 -11.12 5.97 8.89
N GLU A 163 -12.44 5.94 9.09
CA GLU A 163 -13.37 7.00 8.69
C GLU A 163 -13.88 7.78 9.91
N LEU A 164 -13.39 9.02 10.04
CA LEU A 164 -13.73 9.91 11.15
C LEU A 164 -15.02 10.67 10.86
N VAL A 165 -16.14 10.14 11.37
CA VAL A 165 -17.49 10.70 11.20
C VAL A 165 -18.25 10.67 12.51
N ASP A 166 -19.18 11.60 12.72
CA ASP A 166 -20.07 11.60 13.89
C ASP A 166 -21.19 10.57 13.72
N ALA A 167 -20.84 9.29 13.79
CA ALA A 167 -21.73 8.15 13.63
C ALA A 167 -21.40 7.07 14.70
N PRO A 168 -22.34 6.16 15.03
CA PRO A 168 -22.04 5.06 15.93
C PRO A 168 -20.79 4.26 15.49
N PRO A 169 -19.96 3.80 16.44
CA PRO A 169 -18.81 2.96 16.13
C PRO A 169 -19.22 1.71 15.35
N ASP A 170 -18.54 1.46 14.24
CA ASP A 170 -18.74 0.28 13.41
C ASP A 170 -17.41 -0.18 12.83
N ALA A 171 -17.21 -1.48 12.69
CA ALA A 171 -16.01 -2.05 12.12
C ALA A 171 -16.32 -3.24 11.22
N LEU A 172 -15.68 -3.28 10.06
CA LEU A 172 -15.84 -4.32 9.05
C LEU A 172 -14.49 -4.97 8.76
N VAL A 173 -14.44 -6.30 8.81
CA VAL A 173 -13.26 -7.09 8.44
C VAL A 173 -13.56 -7.87 7.17
N CYS A 174 -12.79 -7.59 6.12
CA CYS A 174 -12.86 -8.29 4.85
C CYS A 174 -11.54 -9.03 4.57
N ILE A 175 -11.64 -10.27 4.09
CA ILE A 175 -10.50 -11.09 3.66
C ILE A 175 -10.75 -11.49 2.20
N GLY A 176 -9.96 -10.93 1.28
CA GLY A 176 -10.18 -11.10 -0.15
C GLY A 176 -11.54 -10.56 -0.57
N SER A 177 -12.43 -11.43 -1.06
CA SER A 177 -13.78 -11.08 -1.53
C SER A 177 -14.88 -11.32 -0.49
N SER A 178 -14.54 -11.78 0.72
CA SER A 178 -15.50 -12.12 1.78
C SER A 178 -15.37 -11.15 2.95
N CYS A 179 -16.50 -10.75 3.55
CA CYS A 179 -16.52 -9.89 4.72
C CYS A 179 -17.35 -10.52 5.84
N ALA A 180 -16.89 -10.33 7.08
CA ALA A 180 -17.67 -10.67 8.27
C ALA A 180 -18.81 -9.66 8.48
N PRO A 181 -19.85 -9.98 9.29
CA PRO A 181 -20.83 -9.00 9.73
C PRO A 181 -20.15 -7.83 10.46
N PRO A 182 -20.61 -6.58 10.28
CA PRO A 182 -20.06 -5.43 11.00
C PRO A 182 -20.21 -5.58 12.53
N VAL A 183 -19.23 -5.06 13.27
CA VAL A 183 -19.18 -5.13 14.73
C VAL A 183 -18.99 -3.74 15.35
N ALA A 184 -19.71 -3.48 16.44
CA ALA A 184 -19.72 -2.17 17.10
C ALA A 184 -18.83 -2.09 18.35
N THR A 185 -18.15 -3.17 18.75
CA THR A 185 -17.34 -3.21 19.98
C THR A 185 -15.93 -3.79 19.76
N PRO A 186 -14.93 -3.34 20.52
CA PRO A 186 -13.56 -3.86 20.44
C PRO A 186 -13.45 -5.37 20.70
N GLU A 187 -14.26 -5.92 21.61
CA GLU A 187 -14.22 -7.34 21.98
C GLU A 187 -14.62 -8.22 20.80
N LYS A 188 -15.73 -7.87 20.12
CA LYS A 188 -16.17 -8.59 18.92
C LYS A 188 -15.18 -8.43 17.76
N LEU A 189 -14.55 -7.26 17.63
CA LEU A 189 -13.50 -7.07 16.64
C LEU A 189 -12.28 -7.96 16.93
N ALA A 190 -11.90 -8.11 18.21
CA ALA A 190 -10.79 -8.99 18.60
C ALA A 190 -11.06 -10.44 18.19
N GLU A 191 -12.28 -10.95 18.46
CA GLU A 191 -12.71 -12.29 18.06
C GLU A 191 -12.57 -12.52 16.54
N LEU A 192 -12.94 -11.53 15.72
CA LEU A 192 -12.80 -11.60 14.25
C LEU A 192 -11.34 -11.58 13.77
N LEU A 193 -10.45 -10.93 14.51
CA LEU A 193 -9.04 -10.81 14.12
C LEU A 193 -8.19 -12.01 14.56
N GLU A 194 -8.64 -12.76 15.57
CA GLU A 194 -7.99 -13.99 16.06
C GLU A 194 -8.42 -15.26 15.31
N ALA A 195 -9.60 -15.25 14.66
CA ALA A 195 -10.10 -16.34 13.83
C ALA A 195 -9.26 -16.58 12.56
#